data_AF-A0A382NDD3-F1
#
_entry.id   AF-A0A382NDD3-F1
#
_cell.length_a   1.000
_cell.length_b   1.000
_cell.length_c   1.000
_cell.angle_alpha   90.00
_cell.angle_beta   90.00
_cell.angle_gamma   90.00
#
_symmetry.space_group_name_H-M   'P 1'
#
loop_
_entity.id
_entity.type
_entity.pdbx_description
1 polymer ?
#
loop_
_entity_poly.entity_id
_entity_poly.type
_entity_poly.pdbx_seq_one_letter_code
_entity_poly.pdbx_strand_id
1 'polypeptide(L)'
;MNTGELTPRLAARVDFNKYPSGLATMENLIPLPEGGAMRRSGTRYVAATKTGATVKSRLKKFEFSTTQNYIIEMGANYMRFFRNQGQITVPNITASITNGTFPSGISSWTDRSGSGSSIAHDATNDRLSLV
;
A
#
# COMPACT_ATOMS: atom_id res chain seq x y z
N MET A 1 22.39 23.65 20.84
CA MET A 1 21.86 22.94 19.66
C MET A 1 22.15 21.46 19.85
N ASN A 2 21.11 20.67 20.05
CA ASN A 2 21.17 19.22 20.18
C ASN A 2 21.60 18.55 18.86
N THR A 3 22.27 17.41 18.95
CA THR A 3 22.76 16.67 17.77
C THR A 3 22.35 15.20 17.91
N GLY A 4 22.10 14.55 16.78
CA GLY A 4 21.80 13.12 16.74
C GLY A 4 23.06 12.26 16.75
N GLU A 5 23.02 11.16 16.01
CA GLU A 5 24.18 10.29 15.79
C GLU A 5 25.26 11.01 14.97
N LEU A 6 26.49 10.98 15.48
CA LEU A 6 27.67 11.44 14.77
C LEU A 6 28.22 10.31 13.92
N THR A 7 28.55 10.60 12.66
CA THR A 7 29.26 9.63 11.83
C THR A 7 30.60 9.25 12.48
N PRO A 8 31.05 7.98 12.41
CA PRO A 8 32.32 7.55 12.98
C PRO A 8 33.53 8.38 12.53
N ARG A 9 33.47 8.96 11.33
CA ARG A 9 34.53 9.84 10.80
C ARG A 9 34.62 11.19 11.51
N LEU A 10 33.54 11.61 12.16
CA LEU A 10 33.44 12.87 12.91
C LEU A 10 33.71 12.66 14.40
N ALA A 11 33.88 11.40 14.85
CA ALA A 11 34.09 11.05 16.26
C ALA A 11 35.42 11.58 16.83
N ALA A 12 36.41 11.88 16.00
CA ALA A 12 37.67 12.49 16.46
C ALA A 12 37.66 14.03 16.40
N ARG A 13 36.60 14.63 15.84
CA ARG A 13 36.55 16.06 15.53
C ARG A 13 35.97 16.88 16.68
N VAL A 14 36.73 16.97 17.76
CA VAL A 14 36.36 17.66 19.00
C VAL A 14 36.14 19.17 18.84
N ASP A 15 36.72 19.78 17.80
CA ASP A 15 36.55 21.19 17.43
C ASP A 15 35.18 21.49 16.78
N PHE A 16 34.39 20.45 16.47
CA PHE A 16 33.08 20.64 15.87
C PHE A 16 32.08 21.15 16.92
N ASN A 17 31.46 22.31 16.68
CA ASN A 17 30.52 22.96 17.62
C ASN A 17 29.38 22.07 18.14
N LYS A 18 29.00 21.04 17.38
CA LYS A 18 27.93 20.09 17.70
C LYS A 18 28.42 18.77 18.31
N TYR A 19 29.74 18.59 18.43
CA TYR A 19 30.38 17.43 19.05
C TYR A 19 29.94 17.19 20.50
N PRO A 20 29.92 18.20 21.41
CA PRO A 20 29.54 17.97 22.81
C PRO A 20 28.07 17.58 22.99
N SER A 21 27.23 17.80 21.99
CA SER A 21 25.79 17.48 22.03
C SER A 21 25.41 16.30 21.15
N GLY A 22 26.39 15.60 20.55
CA GLY A 22 26.16 14.45 19.67
C GLY A 22 26.34 13.11 20.38
N LEU A 23 25.76 12.07 19.79
CA LEU A 23 25.82 10.70 20.29
C LEU A 23 26.62 9.83 19.33
N ALA A 24 27.37 8.85 19.84
CA ALA A 24 28.08 7.89 18.98
C ALA A 24 27.14 6.92 18.27
N THR A 25 26.03 6.55 18.91
CA THR A 25 24.99 5.64 18.39
C THR A 25 23.62 6.13 18.86
N MET A 26 22.65 6.27 17.97
CA MET A 26 21.30 6.72 18.31
C MET A 26 20.25 5.87 17.59
N GLU A 27 19.79 4.81 18.25
CA GLU A 27 18.78 3.91 17.69
C GLU A 27 17.39 4.23 18.24
N ASN A 28 16.38 4.24 17.36
CA ASN A 28 14.96 4.40 17.71
C ASN A 28 14.64 5.67 18.54
N LEU A 29 15.44 6.72 18.40
CA LEU A 29 15.27 8.01 19.07
C LEU A 29 15.18 9.15 18.03
N ILE A 30 14.52 10.24 18.40
CA ILE A 30 14.40 11.49 17.64
C ILE A 30 14.97 12.62 18.49
N PRO A 31 16.00 13.35 18.02
CA PRO A 31 16.57 14.49 18.75
C PRO A 31 15.61 15.69 18.72
N LEU A 32 15.32 16.28 19.89
CA LEU A 32 14.36 17.38 20.04
C LEU A 32 15.05 18.76 19.96
N PRO A 33 14.58 19.72 19.16
CA PRO A 33 15.25 21.03 18.99
C PRO A 33 15.52 21.77 20.30
N GLU A 34 14.66 21.61 21.30
CA GLU A 34 14.79 22.24 22.62
C GLU A 34 15.92 21.63 23.49
N GLY A 35 16.34 20.40 23.19
CA GLY A 35 17.27 19.62 24.00
C GLY A 35 16.77 18.21 24.30
N GLY A 36 17.69 17.25 24.42
CA GLY A 36 17.37 15.85 24.69
C GLY A 36 16.93 15.05 23.45
N ALA A 37 16.40 13.85 23.70
CA ALA A 37 15.91 12.94 22.68
C ALA A 37 14.64 12.24 23.18
N MET A 38 13.69 12.02 22.27
CA MET A 38 12.48 11.25 22.54
C MET A 38 12.50 9.92 21.80
N ARG A 39 11.78 8.90 22.30
CA ARG A 39 11.60 7.65 21.56
C ARG A 39 10.81 7.88 20.28
N ARG A 40 11.20 7.20 19.21
CA ARG A 40 10.44 7.17 17.95
C ARG A 40 9.05 6.57 18.21
N SER A 41 8.04 7.12 17.54
CA SER A 41 6.71 6.49 17.51
C SER A 41 6.82 5.04 17.04
N GLY A 42 6.17 4.14 17.77
CA GLY A 42 6.17 2.71 17.48
C GLY A 42 5.41 2.36 16.20
N THR A 43 5.53 1.11 15.78
CA THR A 43 4.70 0.55 14.70
C THR A 43 3.40 0.00 15.26
N ARG A 44 2.27 0.27 14.58
CA ARG A 44 0.98 -0.36 14.88
C ARG A 44 0.79 -1.60 14.00
N TYR A 45 0.39 -2.70 14.62
CA TYR A 45 -0.10 -3.87 13.89
C TYR A 45 -1.47 -3.56 13.28
N VAL A 46 -1.62 -3.79 11.98
CA VAL A 46 -2.90 -3.57 11.25
C VAL A 46 -3.52 -4.91 10.86
N ALA A 47 -2.78 -5.76 10.14
CA ALA A 47 -3.23 -7.08 9.74
C ALA A 47 -2.05 -7.96 9.30
N ALA A 48 -2.23 -9.28 9.36
CA ALA A 48 -1.37 -10.24 8.69
C ALA A 48 -1.67 -10.30 7.19
N THR A 49 -0.71 -10.78 6.40
CA THR A 49 -0.90 -11.04 4.97
C THR A 49 -1.97 -12.11 4.76
N LYS A 50 -2.68 -12.11 3.61
CA LYS A 50 -3.90 -12.92 3.44
C LYS A 50 -3.58 -14.42 3.57
N THR A 51 -2.39 -14.80 3.13
CA THR A 51 -1.90 -16.17 3.12
C THR A 51 -1.05 -16.52 4.36
N GLY A 52 -1.08 -15.69 5.42
CA GLY A 52 -0.30 -15.93 6.64
C GLY A 52 1.21 -16.01 6.39
N ALA A 53 1.70 -15.25 5.40
CA ALA A 53 3.08 -15.26 4.91
C ALA A 53 3.55 -16.58 4.26
N THR A 54 2.64 -17.53 3.99
CA THR A 54 2.94 -18.77 3.24
C THR A 54 3.39 -18.45 1.81
N VAL A 55 2.81 -17.40 1.22
CA VAL A 55 3.15 -16.91 -0.13
C VAL A 55 3.68 -15.49 0.00
N LYS A 56 4.78 -15.17 -0.71
CA LYS A 56 5.36 -13.83 -0.72
C LYS A 56 4.33 -12.82 -1.23
N SER A 57 4.07 -11.80 -0.42
CA SER A 57 3.28 -10.61 -0.78
C SER A 57 4.17 -9.38 -0.76
N ARG A 58 3.87 -8.39 -1.59
CA ARG A 58 4.57 -7.09 -1.62
C ARG A 58 3.62 -5.98 -1.21
N LEU A 59 4.12 -5.03 -0.43
CA LEU A 59 3.40 -3.80 -0.13
C LEU A 59 3.85 -2.69 -1.10
N LYS A 60 2.88 -2.00 -1.71
CA LYS A 60 3.12 -0.84 -2.56
C LYS A 60 2.32 0.34 -2.05
N LYS A 61 3.01 1.46 -1.79
CA LYS A 61 2.37 2.75 -1.49
C LYS A 61 1.81 3.34 -2.78
N PHE A 62 0.56 3.78 -2.73
CA PHE A 62 -0.08 4.60 -3.76
C PHE A 62 -0.54 5.90 -3.12
N GLU A 63 -0.10 7.01 -3.68
CA GLU A 63 -0.44 8.35 -3.19
C GLU A 63 -0.77 9.22 -4.40
N PHE A 64 -2.06 9.53 -4.55
CA PHE A 64 -2.53 10.49 -5.54
C PHE A 64 -2.59 11.90 -4.94
N SER A 65 -2.93 11.99 -3.66
CA SER A 65 -2.98 13.24 -2.89
C SER A 65 -2.78 12.99 -1.40
N THR A 66 -2.67 14.06 -0.63
CA THR A 66 -2.62 14.01 0.84
C THR A 66 -3.86 13.39 1.47
N THR A 67 -5.00 13.43 0.77
CA THR A 67 -6.27 12.84 1.23
C THR A 67 -6.48 11.43 0.69
N GLN A 68 -5.90 11.09 -0.46
CA GLN A 68 -6.03 9.81 -1.13
C GLN A 68 -4.69 9.06 -1.11
N ASN A 69 -4.36 8.56 0.08
CA ASN A 69 -3.23 7.68 0.34
C ASN A 69 -3.69 6.25 0.66
N TYR A 70 -3.11 5.28 -0.03
CA TYR A 70 -3.42 3.87 0.16
C TYR A 70 -2.14 3.04 0.25
N ILE A 71 -2.18 2.00 1.06
CA ILE A 71 -1.21 0.91 1.00
C ILE A 71 -1.90 -0.27 0.32
N ILE A 72 -1.26 -0.79 -0.72
CA ILE A 72 -1.75 -1.92 -1.51
C ILE A 72 -0.88 -3.13 -1.18
N GLU A 73 -1.49 -4.20 -0.69
CA GLU A 73 -0.86 -5.51 -0.62
C GLU A 73 -1.15 -6.28 -1.91
N MET A 74 -0.09 -6.68 -2.60
CA MET A 74 -0.14 -7.51 -3.79
C MET A 74 0.37 -8.91 -3.43
N GLY A 75 -0.51 -9.90 -3.46
CA GLY A 75 -0.15 -11.31 -3.29
C GLY A 75 -0.52 -12.13 -4.53
N ALA A 76 -0.33 -13.45 -4.46
CA ALA A 76 -0.64 -14.33 -5.57
C ALA A 76 -2.14 -14.30 -5.89
N ASN A 77 -2.50 -13.72 -7.05
CA ASN A 77 -3.87 -13.60 -7.54
C ASN A 77 -4.82 -12.80 -6.63
N TYR A 78 -4.29 -11.86 -5.82
CA TYR A 78 -5.14 -10.94 -5.06
C TYR A 78 -4.45 -9.61 -4.77
N MET A 79 -5.28 -8.59 -4.55
CA MET A 79 -4.84 -7.30 -4.02
C MET A 79 -5.74 -6.89 -2.85
N ARG A 80 -5.16 -6.30 -1.81
CA ARG A 80 -5.90 -5.71 -0.67
C ARG A 80 -5.49 -4.27 -0.46
N PHE A 81 -6.44 -3.44 -0.04
CA PHE A 81 -6.24 -2.02 0.16
C PHE A 81 -6.35 -1.67 1.64
N PHE A 82 -5.45 -0.81 2.10
CA PHE A 82 -5.40 -0.32 3.46
C PHE A 82 -5.41 1.21 3.47
N ARG A 83 -6.21 1.79 4.35
CA ARG A 83 -6.33 3.23 4.58
C ARG A 83 -6.77 3.48 6.01
N ASN A 84 -6.45 4.65 6.58
CA ASN A 84 -6.89 5.05 7.92
C ASN A 84 -6.59 3.99 9.00
N GLN A 85 -5.41 3.38 8.94
CA GLN A 85 -4.95 2.36 9.90
C GLN A 85 -5.75 1.05 9.87
N GLY A 86 -6.54 0.79 8.82
CA GLY A 86 -7.33 -0.43 8.68
C GLY A 86 -7.33 -0.99 7.25
N GLN A 87 -7.76 -2.25 7.12
CA GLN A 87 -8.05 -2.84 5.82
C GLN A 87 -9.42 -2.35 5.33
N ILE A 88 -9.50 -1.97 4.07
CA ILE A 88 -10.78 -1.69 3.43
C ILE A 88 -11.43 -3.03 3.09
N THR A 89 -12.61 -3.28 3.64
CA THR A 89 -13.39 -4.49 3.42
C THR A 89 -14.78 -4.09 2.96
N VAL A 90 -15.30 -4.82 1.97
CA VAL A 90 -16.71 -4.75 1.59
C VAL A 90 -17.35 -6.07 2.00
N PRO A 91 -18.55 -6.08 2.59
CA PRO A 91 -19.27 -7.31 2.86
C PRO A 91 -19.41 -8.15 1.60
N ASN A 92 -19.30 -9.47 1.73
CA ASN A 92 -19.65 -10.35 0.62
C ASN A 92 -21.11 -10.11 0.27
N ILE A 93 -21.36 -9.71 -0.97
CA ILE A 93 -22.72 -9.67 -1.51
C ILE A 93 -23.09 -11.09 -1.97
N THR A 94 -24.30 -11.54 -1.67
CA THR A 94 -24.82 -12.84 -2.13
C THR A 94 -25.11 -12.87 -3.63
N ALA A 95 -24.94 -11.74 -4.33
CA ALA A 95 -25.00 -11.70 -5.79
C ALA A 95 -23.76 -12.41 -6.36
N SER A 96 -23.90 -13.69 -6.68
CA SER A 96 -22.92 -14.41 -7.48
C SER A 96 -22.83 -13.73 -8.85
N ILE A 97 -21.62 -13.36 -9.29
CA ILE A 97 -21.39 -13.03 -10.70
C ILE A 97 -21.42 -14.35 -11.46
N THR A 98 -22.62 -14.79 -11.85
CA THR A 98 -22.89 -16.09 -12.50
C THR A 98 -22.17 -16.24 -13.84
N ASN A 99 -21.72 -15.14 -14.44
CA ASN A 99 -21.12 -15.10 -15.78
C ASN A 99 -19.84 -14.25 -15.80
N GLY A 100 -18.93 -14.46 -14.85
CA GLY A 100 -17.68 -13.68 -14.75
C GLY A 100 -16.66 -13.96 -15.86
N THR A 101 -16.74 -15.13 -16.50
CA THR A 101 -15.83 -15.57 -17.56
C THR A 101 -16.43 -15.51 -18.97
N PHE A 102 -17.65 -14.98 -19.12
CA PHE A 102 -18.38 -14.87 -20.40
C PHE A 102 -18.58 -16.15 -21.23
N PRO A 103 -18.61 -17.39 -20.68
CA PRO A 103 -18.47 -18.61 -21.49
C PRO A 103 -19.63 -18.87 -22.48
N SER A 104 -20.76 -18.17 -22.35
CA SER A 104 -21.93 -18.34 -23.22
C SER A 104 -22.60 -17.03 -23.63
N GLY A 105 -21.97 -15.87 -23.40
CA GLY A 105 -22.54 -14.57 -23.78
C GLY A 105 -22.52 -13.51 -22.68
N ILE A 106 -23.27 -12.42 -22.90
CA ILE A 106 -23.38 -11.27 -21.98
C ILE A 106 -24.76 -11.14 -21.33
N SER A 107 -25.65 -12.13 -21.44
CA SER A 107 -27.07 -12.01 -21.05
C SER A 107 -27.34 -11.64 -19.58
N SER A 108 -26.37 -11.83 -18.68
CA SER A 108 -26.46 -11.44 -17.26
C SER A 108 -25.76 -10.12 -16.93
N TRP A 109 -25.26 -9.42 -17.95
CA TRP A 109 -24.57 -8.14 -17.85
C TRP A 109 -25.36 -7.09 -18.63
N THR A 110 -25.52 -5.90 -18.04
CA THR A 110 -26.13 -4.77 -18.75
C THR A 110 -25.09 -4.17 -19.71
N ASP A 111 -25.34 -4.25 -21.01
CA ASP A 111 -24.56 -3.48 -21.99
C ASP A 111 -24.95 -1.99 -21.88
N ARG A 112 -23.94 -1.12 -21.75
CA ARG A 112 -24.09 0.34 -21.66
C ARG A 112 -23.31 1.05 -22.77
N SER A 113 -23.03 0.37 -23.87
CA SER A 113 -22.51 0.98 -25.08
C SER A 113 -23.46 2.09 -25.60
N GLY A 114 -22.89 3.09 -26.26
CA GLY A 114 -23.63 4.27 -26.76
C GLY A 114 -23.74 4.29 -28.28
N SER A 115 -24.62 5.16 -28.79
CA SER A 115 -24.67 5.63 -30.20
C SER A 115 -24.57 4.53 -31.28
N GLY A 116 -25.42 3.51 -31.19
CA GLY A 116 -25.57 2.50 -32.24
C GLY A 116 -24.50 1.40 -32.24
N SER A 117 -23.56 1.41 -31.30
CA SER A 117 -22.63 0.30 -31.07
C SER A 117 -23.12 -0.60 -29.94
N SER A 118 -22.78 -1.88 -30.02
CA SER A 118 -23.10 -2.92 -29.03
C SER A 118 -21.89 -3.81 -28.77
N ILE A 119 -21.79 -4.33 -27.56
CA ILE A 119 -20.83 -5.40 -27.26
C ILE A 119 -21.49 -6.73 -27.65
N ALA A 120 -20.89 -7.43 -28.60
CA ALA A 120 -21.27 -8.81 -28.92
C ALA A 120 -20.27 -9.79 -28.31
N HIS A 121 -20.77 -10.97 -27.93
CA HIS A 121 -19.92 -12.09 -27.51
C HIS A 121 -19.79 -13.11 -28.64
N ASP A 122 -18.55 -13.39 -29.03
CA ASP A 122 -18.21 -14.42 -29.99
C ASP A 122 -17.94 -15.74 -29.23
N ALA A 123 -18.96 -16.57 -29.13
CA ALA A 123 -18.89 -17.86 -28.44
C ALA A 123 -17.95 -18.87 -29.12
N THR A 124 -17.53 -18.63 -30.36
CA THR A 124 -16.62 -19.54 -31.08
C THR A 124 -15.17 -19.28 -30.69
N ASN A 125 -14.82 -18.01 -30.46
CA ASN A 125 -13.45 -17.58 -30.16
C ASN A 125 -13.27 -17.07 -28.72
N ASP A 126 -14.30 -17.17 -27.88
CA ASP A 126 -14.33 -16.76 -26.47
C ASP A 126 -13.82 -15.31 -26.26
N ARG A 127 -14.35 -14.39 -27.08
CA ARG A 127 -13.95 -12.97 -27.05
C ARG A 127 -15.16 -12.05 -27.13
N LEU A 128 -15.00 -10.86 -26.54
CA LEU A 128 -15.94 -9.75 -26.70
C LEU A 128 -15.49 -8.86 -27.87
N SER A 129 -16.42 -8.50 -28.75
CA SER A 129 -16.18 -7.60 -29.88
C SER A 129 -17.13 -6.42 -29.85
N LEU A 130 -16.64 -5.26 -30.26
CA LEU A 130 -17.50 -4.11 -30.55
C LEU A 130 -18.13 -4.31 -31.94
N VAL A 131 -19.46 -4.21 -32.00
CA VAL A 131 -20.26 -4.33 -33.23
C VAL A 131 -21.07 -3.06 -33.43
#